data_AF-A0AAW9BMD2-F1
#
_entry.id   AF-A0AAW9BMD2-F1
#
_cell.length_a   1.000
_cell.length_b   1.000
_cell.length_c   1.000
_cell.angle_alpha   90.00
_cell.angle_beta   90.00
_cell.angle_gamma   90.00
#
_symmetry.space_group_name_H-M   'P 1'
#
loop_
_entity.id
_entity.type
_entity.pdbx_description
1 polymer ?
#
loop_
_entity_poly.entity_id
_entity_poly.type
_entity_poly.pdbx_seq_one_letter_code
_entity_poly.pdbx_strand_id
1 'polypeptide(L)'
;MNEFWSSLEERFGDMSAREKMLVALCGFVTVVMLLFTLVLEPKLNQISNNERQLSNLKQSNQKTEIDILRVKAQLKKDPNADIDLEISNLLTESQHLSMQLSQIIEHLVTPSQMAGVLESVLEQQSGIHLVSLQTLPSQPITEDKEASQFSGYYVHPVRMEITGDYFSIANYLNKL
;
A
#
# COMPACT_ATOMS: atom_id res chain seq x y z
N MET A 1 -56.82 48.25 40.99
CA MET A 1 -55.58 48.73 40.34
C MET A 1 -55.20 50.17 40.74
N ASN A 2 -56.14 51.00 41.24
CA ASN A 2 -55.87 52.41 41.57
C ASN A 2 -55.52 52.68 43.05
N GLU A 3 -55.77 51.73 43.97
CA GLU A 3 -55.54 51.95 45.41
C GLU A 3 -54.06 51.92 45.81
N PHE A 4 -53.22 51.19 45.07
CA PHE A 4 -51.77 51.26 45.24
C PHE A 4 -51.23 52.63 44.82
N TRP A 5 -51.74 53.19 43.71
CA TRP A 5 -51.31 54.51 43.26
C TRP A 5 -51.71 55.61 44.24
N SER A 6 -52.94 55.57 44.76
CA SER A 6 -53.39 56.55 45.75
C SER A 6 -52.66 56.43 47.09
N SER A 7 -52.38 55.21 47.57
CA SER A 7 -51.61 55.02 48.81
C SER A 7 -50.14 55.40 48.69
N LEU A 8 -49.52 55.23 47.51
CA LEU A 8 -48.19 55.77 47.25
C LEU A 8 -48.20 57.29 47.18
N GLU A 9 -49.23 57.90 46.58
CA GLU A 9 -49.35 59.35 46.47
C GLU A 9 -49.55 60.01 47.83
N GLU A 10 -50.37 59.41 48.71
CA GLU A 10 -50.59 59.89 50.07
C GLU A 10 -49.32 59.75 50.94
N ARG A 11 -48.63 58.60 50.87
CA ARG A 11 -47.34 58.40 51.57
C ARG A 11 -46.22 59.28 51.04
N PHE A 12 -46.22 59.58 49.74
CA PHE A 12 -45.28 60.51 49.16
C PHE A 12 -45.63 61.96 49.54
N GLY A 13 -46.93 62.29 49.61
CA GLY A 13 -47.44 63.58 50.07
C GLY A 13 -46.97 63.94 51.48
N ASP A 14 -47.10 63.00 52.41
CA ASP A 14 -46.81 63.14 53.85
C ASP A 14 -45.30 63.16 54.19
N MET A 15 -44.44 62.92 53.19
CA MET A 15 -43.00 62.77 53.36
C MET A 15 -42.25 64.12 53.31
N SER A 16 -41.24 64.30 54.15
CA SER A 16 -40.51 65.56 54.29
C SER A 16 -39.73 65.90 53.01
N ALA A 17 -39.51 67.19 52.74
CA ALA A 17 -38.82 67.66 51.52
C ALA A 17 -37.43 67.03 51.32
N ARG A 18 -36.75 66.65 52.40
CA ARG A 18 -35.45 65.96 52.38
C ARG A 18 -35.56 64.52 51.89
N GLU A 19 -36.61 63.82 52.30
CA GLU A 19 -36.85 62.42 51.94
C GLU A 19 -37.31 62.30 50.48
N LYS A 20 -38.13 63.25 50.00
CA LYS A 20 -38.48 63.36 48.58
C LYS A 20 -37.23 63.50 47.69
N MET A 21 -36.25 64.30 48.12
CA MET A 21 -34.98 64.46 47.40
C MET A 21 -34.17 63.15 47.40
N LEU A 22 -34.08 62.46 48.54
CA LEU A 22 -33.38 61.17 48.63
C LEU A 22 -34.02 60.09 47.74
N VAL A 23 -35.35 60.02 47.70
CA VAL A 23 -36.07 59.06 46.85
C VAL A 23 -35.88 59.40 45.36
N ALA A 24 -35.95 60.69 44.98
CA ALA A 24 -35.67 61.10 43.61
C ALA A 24 -34.24 60.78 43.19
N LEU A 25 -33.25 61.00 44.07
CA LEU A 25 -31.85 60.66 43.82
C LEU A 25 -31.65 59.14 43.71
N CYS A 26 -32.28 58.35 44.58
CA CYS A 26 -32.23 56.89 44.52
C CYS A 26 -32.90 56.36 43.24
N GLY A 27 -34.05 56.91 42.84
CA GLY A 27 -34.70 56.62 41.57
C GLY A 27 -33.81 56.96 40.37
N PHE A 28 -33.15 58.12 40.39
CA PHE A 28 -32.22 58.49 39.33
C PHE A 28 -31.03 57.53 39.24
N VAL A 29 -30.39 57.22 40.36
CA VAL A 29 -29.25 56.28 40.41
C VAL A 29 -29.66 54.89 39.93
N THR A 30 -30.83 54.39 40.35
CA THR A 30 -31.33 53.08 39.91
C THR A 30 -31.61 53.04 38.42
N VAL A 31 -32.21 54.09 37.84
CA VAL A 31 -32.43 54.19 36.39
C VAL A 31 -31.11 54.24 35.62
N VAL A 32 -30.14 55.05 36.09
CA VAL A 32 -28.81 55.13 35.46
C VAL A 32 -28.08 53.80 35.54
N MET A 33 -28.12 53.13 36.70
CA MET A 33 -27.51 51.82 36.89
C MET A 33 -28.15 50.80 35.95
N LEU A 34 -29.48 50.75 35.88
CA LEU A 34 -30.22 49.81 35.02
C LEU A 34 -29.91 50.02 33.52
N LEU A 35 -29.80 51.27 33.07
CA LEU A 35 -29.36 51.58 31.70
C LEU A 35 -27.91 51.14 31.46
N PHE A 36 -27.02 51.38 32.42
CA PHE A 36 -25.63 50.96 32.32
C PHE A 36 -25.50 49.43 32.22
N THR A 37 -26.22 48.68 33.06
CA THR A 37 -26.22 47.22 33.05
C THR A 37 -26.85 46.67 31.77
N LEU A 38 -28.01 47.18 31.34
CA LEU A 38 -28.71 46.68 30.16
C LEU A 38 -28.05 47.04 28.83
N VAL A 39 -27.26 48.11 28.76
CA VAL A 39 -26.64 48.57 27.51
C VAL A 39 -25.15 48.24 27.46
N LEU A 40 -24.41 48.50 28.54
CA LEU A 40 -22.95 48.39 28.50
C LEU A 40 -22.43 46.96 28.69
N GLU A 41 -22.99 46.21 29.64
CA GLU A 41 -22.60 44.81 29.85
C GLU A 41 -22.79 43.92 28.61
N PRO A 42 -23.94 43.93 27.90
CA PRO A 42 -24.06 43.08 26.71
C PRO A 42 -23.08 43.47 25.62
N LYS A 43 -22.71 44.75 25.50
CA LYS A 43 -21.70 45.19 24.52
C LYS A 43 -20.30 44.68 24.87
N LEU A 44 -19.91 44.75 26.14
CA LEU A 44 -18.64 44.19 26.60
C LEU A 44 -18.58 42.66 26.43
N ASN A 45 -19.68 41.97 26.76
CA ASN A 45 -19.79 40.53 26.57
C ASN A 45 -19.75 40.13 25.09
N GLN A 46 -20.39 40.91 24.21
CA GLN A 46 -20.31 40.71 22.75
C GLN A 46 -18.87 40.85 22.24
N ILE A 47 -18.14 41.87 22.70
CA ILE A 47 -16.73 42.07 22.33
C ILE A 47 -15.87 40.88 22.78
N SER A 48 -15.99 40.47 24.05
CA SER A 48 -15.22 39.34 24.57
C SER A 48 -15.54 38.02 23.84
N ASN A 49 -16.82 37.78 23.53
CA ASN A 49 -17.23 36.60 22.76
C ASN A 49 -16.69 36.64 21.33
N ASN A 50 -16.72 37.80 20.67
CA ASN A 50 -16.18 37.96 19.33
C ASN A 50 -14.66 37.76 19.31
N GLU A 51 -13.92 38.28 20.30
CA GLU A 51 -12.49 38.03 20.44
C GLU A 51 -12.17 36.55 20.65
N ARG A 52 -12.94 35.85 21.49
CA ARG A 52 -12.81 34.40 21.67
C ARG A 52 -13.08 33.64 20.38
N GLN A 53 -14.13 34.00 19.65
CA GLN A 53 -14.43 33.40 18.36
C GLN A 53 -13.32 33.65 17.34
N LEU A 54 -12.79 34.88 17.26
CA LEU A 54 -11.68 35.23 16.39
C LEU A 54 -10.42 34.42 16.73
N SER A 55 -10.10 34.31 18.02
CA SER A 55 -8.96 33.52 18.51
C SER A 55 -9.11 32.04 18.14
N ASN A 56 -10.28 31.45 18.38
CA ASN A 56 -10.58 30.07 18.02
C ASN A 56 -10.48 29.84 16.51
N LEU A 57 -11.01 30.77 15.71
CA LEU A 57 -10.97 30.68 14.25
C LEU A 57 -9.55 30.80 13.71
N LYS A 58 -8.73 31.67 14.32
CA LYS A 58 -7.30 31.80 14.00
C LYS A 58 -6.54 30.52 14.34
N GLN A 59 -6.79 29.93 15.51
CA GLN A 59 -6.18 28.67 15.91
C GLN A 59 -6.60 27.52 14.99
N SER A 60 -7.88 27.46 14.60
CA SER A 60 -8.38 26.48 13.64
C SER A 60 -7.70 26.62 12.28
N ASN A 61 -7.56 27.84 11.77
CA ASN A 61 -6.87 28.10 10.50
C ASN A 61 -5.40 27.65 10.56
N GLN A 62 -4.69 27.99 11.64
CA GLN A 62 -3.31 27.55 11.82
C GLN A 62 -3.19 26.02 11.85
N LYS A 63 -4.13 25.33 12.53
CA LYS A 63 -4.16 23.87 12.55
C LYS A 63 -4.38 23.29 11.15
N THR A 64 -5.34 23.83 10.40
CA THR A 64 -5.60 23.41 9.02
C THR A 64 -4.39 23.65 8.12
N GLU A 65 -3.66 24.76 8.28
CA GLU A 65 -2.45 25.05 7.52
C GLU A 65 -1.33 24.03 7.83
N ILE A 66 -1.15 23.67 9.10
CA ILE A 66 -0.21 22.63 9.52
C ILE A 66 -0.61 21.26 8.92
N ASP A 67 -1.90 20.92 8.94
CA ASP A 67 -2.39 19.66 8.37
C ASP A 67 -2.17 19.61 6.85
N ILE A 68 -2.40 20.71 6.14
CA ILE A 68 -2.10 20.84 4.71
C ILE A 68 -0.61 20.65 4.45
N LEU A 69 0.26 21.31 5.23
CA LEU A 69 1.71 21.17 5.09
C LEU A 69 2.15 19.72 5.34
N ARG A 70 1.59 19.06 6.35
CA ARG A 70 1.87 17.65 6.66
C ARG A 70 1.44 16.73 5.51
N VAL A 71 0.22 16.87 5.01
CA VAL A 71 -0.28 16.07 3.88
C VAL A 71 0.55 16.33 2.62
N LYS A 72 0.91 17.59 2.35
CA LYS A 72 1.75 17.96 1.20
C LYS A 72 3.17 17.38 1.33
N ALA A 73 3.73 17.35 2.53
CA ALA A 73 5.01 16.70 2.79
C ALA A 73 4.93 15.18 2.61
N GLN A 74 3.84 14.56 3.03
CA GLN A 74 3.59 13.13 2.79
C GLN A 74 3.43 12.82 1.30
N LEU A 75 2.71 13.65 0.53
CA LEU A 75 2.58 13.48 -0.93
C LEU A 75 3.89 13.66 -1.69
N LYS A 76 4.80 14.52 -1.21
CA LYS A 76 6.11 14.71 -1.82
C LYS A 76 7.02 13.49 -1.65
N LYS A 77 6.80 12.70 -0.60
CA LYS A 77 7.53 11.45 -0.40
C LYS A 77 6.79 10.39 -1.19
N ASP A 78 7.33 10.05 -2.35
CA ASP A 78 6.79 8.98 -3.19
C ASP A 78 6.70 7.70 -2.35
N PRO A 79 5.48 7.23 -2.00
CA PRO A 79 5.31 6.05 -1.17
C PRO A 79 5.69 4.77 -1.91
N ASN A 80 5.79 4.82 -3.24
CA ASN A 80 6.04 3.67 -4.08
C ASN A 80 7.50 3.57 -4.54
N ALA A 81 8.35 4.55 -4.25
CA ALA A 81 9.75 4.54 -4.70
C ALA A 81 10.51 3.27 -4.29
N ASP A 82 10.29 2.75 -3.08
CA ASP A 82 10.92 1.51 -2.61
C ASP A 82 10.35 0.28 -3.36
N ILE A 83 9.05 0.28 -3.63
CA ILE A 83 8.35 -0.80 -4.36
C ILE A 83 8.77 -0.79 -5.84
N ASP A 84 8.89 0.38 -6.46
CA ASP A 84 9.31 0.53 -7.85
C ASP A 84 10.77 0.07 -8.03
N LEU A 85 11.64 0.31 -7.04
CA LEU A 85 12.99 -0.23 -7.00
C LEU A 85 12.99 -1.77 -6.90
N GLU A 86 12.14 -2.34 -6.04
CA GLU A 86 12.02 -3.79 -5.91
C GLU A 86 11.50 -4.44 -7.19
N ILE A 87 10.48 -3.84 -7.83
CA ILE A 87 9.96 -4.28 -9.13
C ILE A 87 11.06 -4.24 -10.20
N SER A 88 11.83 -3.15 -10.26
CA SER A 88 12.93 -3.00 -11.22
C SER A 88 14.02 -4.06 -11.02
N ASN A 89 14.37 -4.35 -9.76
CA ASN A 89 15.34 -5.39 -9.42
C ASN A 89 14.84 -6.78 -9.82
N LEU A 90 13.60 -7.13 -9.48
CA LEU A 90 13.00 -8.42 -9.81
C LEU A 90 12.86 -8.62 -11.33
N LEU A 91 12.50 -7.56 -12.07
CA LEU A 91 12.46 -7.61 -13.53
C LEU A 91 13.84 -7.87 -14.14
N THR A 92 14.88 -7.23 -13.59
CA THR A 92 16.26 -7.42 -14.03
C THR A 92 16.73 -8.85 -13.74
N GLU A 93 16.43 -9.38 -12.56
CA GLU A 93 16.75 -10.76 -12.18
C GLU A 93 16.02 -11.77 -13.07
N SER A 94 14.73 -11.57 -13.33
CA SER A 94 13.95 -12.40 -14.25
C SER A 94 14.54 -12.41 -15.67
N GLN A 95 14.97 -11.25 -16.17
CA GLN A 95 15.58 -11.16 -17.48
C GLN A 95 16.95 -11.87 -17.53
N HIS A 96 17.75 -11.72 -16.47
CA HIS A 96 19.03 -12.42 -16.35
C HIS A 96 18.86 -13.94 -16.34
N LEU A 97 17.93 -14.45 -15.51
CA LEU A 97 17.59 -15.88 -15.45
C LEU A 97 17.08 -16.40 -16.81
N SER A 98 16.27 -15.61 -17.51
CA SER A 98 15.77 -15.97 -18.84
C SER A 98 16.90 -16.08 -19.87
N MET A 99 17.89 -15.19 -19.83
CA MET A 99 19.09 -15.27 -20.68
C MET A 99 19.93 -16.50 -20.34
N GLN A 100 20.16 -16.78 -19.06
CA GLN A 100 20.88 -17.98 -18.63
C GLN A 100 20.16 -19.26 -19.10
N LEU A 101 18.83 -19.29 -18.98
CA LEU A 101 18.04 -20.43 -19.44
C LEU A 101 18.13 -20.59 -20.96
N SER A 102 18.09 -19.50 -21.72
CA SER A 102 18.25 -19.55 -23.18
C SER A 102 19.62 -20.10 -23.59
N GLN A 103 20.69 -19.70 -22.90
CA GLN A 103 22.04 -20.22 -23.15
C GLN A 103 22.15 -21.71 -22.84
N ILE A 104 21.47 -22.18 -21.79
CA ILE A 104 21.41 -23.60 -21.45
C ILE A 104 20.63 -24.37 -22.52
N ILE A 105 19.49 -23.83 -22.99
CA ILE A 105 18.64 -24.46 -24.01
C ILE A 105 19.34 -24.54 -25.38
N GLU A 106 20.18 -23.58 -25.75
CA GLU A 106 20.98 -23.67 -27.00
C GLU A 106 21.93 -24.88 -27.04
N HIS A 107 22.32 -25.41 -25.87
CA HIS A 107 23.18 -26.59 -25.76
C HIS A 107 22.42 -27.90 -25.47
N LEU A 108 21.10 -27.84 -25.28
CA LEU A 108 20.28 -28.98 -24.90
C LEU A 108 19.28 -29.34 -26.01
N VAL A 109 19.56 -30.44 -26.70
CA VAL A 109 18.62 -31.07 -27.64
C VAL A 109 17.35 -31.40 -26.87
N THR A 110 16.20 -30.85 -27.28
CA THR A 110 14.92 -31.17 -26.64
C THR A 110 14.68 -32.69 -26.65
N PRO A 111 14.19 -33.32 -25.56
CA PRO A 111 14.03 -34.78 -25.46
C PRO A 111 13.22 -35.39 -26.61
N SER A 112 12.25 -34.64 -27.14
CA SER A 112 11.42 -35.03 -28.28
C SER A 112 12.20 -35.17 -29.59
N GLN A 113 13.37 -34.54 -29.72
CA GLN A 113 14.19 -34.58 -30.92
C GLN A 113 15.33 -35.63 -30.85
N MET A 114 15.57 -36.27 -29.70
CA MET A 114 16.64 -37.28 -29.55
C MET A 114 16.45 -38.50 -30.43
N ALA A 115 15.21 -38.98 -30.62
CA ALA A 115 14.93 -40.14 -31.46
C ALA A 115 15.34 -39.92 -32.92
N GLY A 116 15.07 -38.73 -33.47
CA GLY A 116 15.43 -38.37 -34.86
C GLY A 116 16.94 -38.15 -35.05
N VAL A 117 17.65 -37.67 -34.02
CA VAL A 117 19.12 -37.57 -34.07
C VAL A 117 19.77 -38.95 -34.06
N LEU A 118 19.27 -39.87 -33.21
CA LEU A 118 19.76 -41.25 -33.15
C LEU A 118 19.48 -41.99 -34.48
N GLU A 119 18.31 -41.79 -35.07
CA GLU A 119 17.96 -42.32 -36.40
C GLU A 119 18.91 -41.77 -37.49
N SER A 120 19.17 -40.47 -37.49
CA SER A 120 20.09 -39.83 -38.45
C SER A 120 21.54 -40.33 -38.35
N VAL A 121 21.99 -40.68 -37.14
CA VAL A 121 23.33 -41.26 -36.92
C VAL A 121 23.38 -42.71 -37.39
N LEU A 122 22.28 -43.46 -37.25
CA LEU A 122 22.18 -44.86 -37.68
C LEU A 122 22.05 -44.99 -39.21
N GLU A 123 21.29 -44.10 -39.86
CA GLU A 123 21.19 -44.06 -41.33
C GLU A 123 22.51 -43.73 -42.04
N GLN A 124 23.42 -43.04 -41.36
CA GLN A 124 24.73 -42.68 -41.90
C GLN A 124 25.69 -43.87 -42.01
N GLN A 125 25.37 -45.01 -41.37
CA GLN A 125 26.13 -46.25 -41.48
C GLN A 125 25.38 -47.25 -42.37
N SER A 126 25.94 -47.51 -43.55
CA SER A 126 25.38 -48.44 -44.52
C SER A 126 25.38 -49.89 -43.98
N GLY A 127 24.20 -50.51 -43.96
CA GLY A 127 24.02 -51.92 -43.63
C GLY A 127 23.61 -52.23 -42.18
N ILE A 128 23.21 -51.22 -41.41
CA ILE A 128 22.66 -51.37 -40.07
C ILE A 128 21.24 -50.78 -40.04
N HIS A 129 20.27 -51.57 -39.62
CA HIS A 129 18.87 -51.16 -39.49
C HIS A 129 18.43 -51.23 -38.03
N LEU A 130 17.80 -50.15 -37.56
CA LEU A 130 17.17 -50.10 -36.25
C LEU A 130 15.84 -50.87 -36.30
N VAL A 131 15.72 -51.91 -35.49
CA VAL A 131 14.50 -52.74 -35.41
C VAL A 131 13.55 -52.18 -34.35
N SER A 132 14.09 -51.72 -33.22
CA SER A 132 13.29 -51.16 -32.14
C SER A 132 14.11 -50.23 -31.26
N LEU A 133 13.51 -49.11 -30.87
CA LEU A 133 14.03 -48.18 -29.87
C LEU A 133 13.00 -48.09 -28.74
N GLN A 134 13.37 -48.53 -27.54
CA GLN A 134 12.53 -48.43 -26.37
C GLN A 134 13.19 -47.52 -25.33
N THR A 135 12.53 -46.40 -25.02
CA THR A 135 12.91 -45.54 -23.89
C THR A 135 12.48 -46.22 -22.60
N LEU A 136 13.44 -46.46 -21.72
CA LEU A 136 13.22 -47.04 -20.40
C LEU A 136 12.87 -45.93 -19.39
N PRO A 137 12.19 -46.26 -18.27
CA PRO A 137 11.84 -45.27 -17.25
C PRO A 137 13.08 -44.56 -16.73
N SER A 138 12.95 -43.25 -16.49
CA SER A 138 14.04 -42.40 -16.04
C SER A 138 14.60 -42.85 -14.69
N GLN A 139 15.93 -42.83 -14.56
CA GLN A 139 16.64 -43.14 -13.33
C GLN A 139 17.42 -41.92 -12.86
N PRO A 140 17.42 -41.59 -11.56
CA PRO A 140 18.22 -40.48 -11.04
C PRO A 140 19.72 -40.79 -11.21
N ILE A 141 20.51 -39.78 -11.59
CA ILE A 141 21.98 -39.92 -11.79
C ILE A 141 22.73 -40.28 -10.49
N THR A 142 22.12 -40.06 -9.33
CA THR A 142 22.74 -40.26 -8.02
C THR A 142 22.07 -41.43 -7.29
N GLU A 143 22.89 -42.34 -6.73
CA GLU A 143 22.42 -43.51 -5.98
C GLU A 143 21.77 -43.15 -4.62
N ASP A 144 22.00 -41.93 -4.13
CA ASP A 144 21.36 -41.39 -2.93
C ASP A 144 19.96 -40.83 -3.22
N LYS A 145 18.94 -41.49 -2.65
CA LYS A 145 17.53 -41.12 -2.74
C LYS A 145 17.18 -39.75 -2.12
N GLU A 146 18.06 -39.20 -1.29
CA GLU A 146 17.81 -37.90 -0.62
C GLU A 146 18.44 -36.72 -1.39
N ALA A 147 19.54 -36.93 -2.10
CA ALA A 147 20.18 -35.90 -2.94
C ALA A 147 19.49 -35.72 -4.31
N SER A 148 18.68 -36.69 -4.72
CA SER A 148 18.00 -36.73 -6.03
C SER A 148 16.78 -35.79 -6.13
N GLN A 149 16.22 -35.30 -5.02
CA GLN A 149 15.21 -34.24 -5.06
C GLN A 149 15.78 -32.86 -5.44
N PHE A 150 17.09 -32.65 -5.26
CA PHE A 150 17.72 -31.33 -5.46
C PHE A 150 18.39 -31.16 -6.82
N SER A 151 18.88 -32.22 -7.46
CA SER A 151 19.66 -32.05 -8.69
C SER A 151 18.80 -31.95 -9.95
N GLY A 152 17.56 -32.46 -9.96
CA GLY A 152 16.65 -32.37 -11.11
C GLY A 152 17.14 -33.09 -12.39
N TYR A 153 18.31 -33.73 -12.35
CA TYR A 153 18.90 -34.42 -13.50
C TYR A 153 18.52 -35.90 -13.50
N TYR A 154 17.92 -36.35 -14.60
CA TYR A 154 17.49 -37.74 -14.81
C TYR A 154 18.23 -38.35 -16.01
N VAL A 155 18.73 -39.57 -15.85
CA VAL A 155 19.16 -40.40 -16.99
C VAL A 155 17.93 -40.99 -17.65
N HIS A 156 17.88 -40.90 -18.98
CA HIS A 156 16.90 -41.60 -19.80
C HIS A 156 17.57 -42.77 -20.51
N PRO A 157 17.63 -43.96 -19.89
CA PRO A 157 18.22 -45.13 -20.54
C PRO A 157 17.41 -45.51 -21.78
N VAL A 158 18.10 -45.89 -22.84
CA VAL A 158 17.49 -46.37 -24.09
C VAL A 158 17.93 -47.80 -24.36
N ARG A 159 16.98 -48.65 -24.73
CA ARG A 159 17.24 -49.99 -25.28
C ARG A 159 17.11 -49.91 -26.79
N MET A 160 18.15 -50.35 -27.50
CA MET A 160 18.18 -50.41 -28.95
C MET A 160 18.31 -51.86 -29.39
N GLU A 161 17.45 -52.28 -30.32
CA GLU A 161 17.57 -53.54 -31.06
C GLU A 161 17.93 -53.23 -32.51
N ILE A 162 19.04 -53.81 -32.97
CA ILE A 162 19.67 -53.47 -34.23
C ILE A 162 19.90 -54.76 -35.03
N THR A 163 19.69 -54.70 -36.35
CA THR A 163 19.96 -55.81 -37.28
C THR A 163 20.86 -55.33 -38.42
N GLY A 164 21.84 -56.12 -38.82
CA GLY A 164 22.77 -55.76 -39.89
C GLY A 164 23.74 -56.89 -40.20
N ASP A 165 24.63 -56.65 -41.17
CA ASP A 165 25.72 -57.58 -41.46
C ASP A 165 26.71 -57.66 -40.29
N TYR A 166 27.29 -58.84 -40.06
CA TYR A 166 28.21 -59.09 -38.95
C TYR A 166 29.37 -58.08 -38.93
N PHE A 167 29.96 -57.76 -40.09
CA PHE A 167 31.07 -56.81 -40.17
C PHE A 167 30.63 -55.37 -39.90
N SER A 168 29.41 -55.00 -40.28
CA SER A 168 28.84 -53.68 -39.98
C SER A 168 28.60 -53.51 -38.48
N ILE A 169 28.03 -54.52 -37.81
CA ILE A 169 27.79 -54.50 -36.36
C ILE A 169 29.12 -54.46 -35.58
N ALA A 170 30.10 -55.28 -35.98
CA ALA A 170 31.41 -55.30 -35.32
C ALA A 170 32.16 -53.97 -35.45
N ASN A 171 32.04 -53.29 -36.59
CA ASN A 171 32.62 -51.97 -36.80
C ASN A 171 31.90 -50.88 -35.99
N TYR A 172 30.58 -50.98 -35.84
CA TYR A 172 29.80 -50.06 -35.02
C TYR A 172 30.18 -50.15 -33.54
N LEU A 173 30.27 -51.37 -32.99
CA LEU A 173 30.65 -51.58 -31.58
C LEU A 173 32.08 -51.15 -31.26
N ASN A 174 33.01 -51.19 -32.23
CA ASN A 174 34.38 -50.69 -32.04
C ASN A 174 34.48 -49.16 -32.10
N LYS A 175 33.45 -48.46 -32.59
CA LYS A 175 33.43 -46.99 -32.71
C LYS A 175 32.66 -46.30 -31.57
N LEU A 176 31.88 -47.04 -30.81
CA LEU A 176 31.22 -46.61 -29.57
C LEU A 176 32.23 -46.52 -28.41
#